data_AF-A0A954WB03-F1
#
_entry.id   AF-A0A954WB03-F1
#
_cell.length_a   1.000
_cell.length_b   1.000
_cell.length_c   1.000
_cell.angle_alpha   90.00
_cell.angle_beta   90.00
_cell.angle_gamma   90.00
#
_symmetry.space_group_name_H-M   'P 1'
#
loop_
_entity.id
_entity.type
_entity.pdbx_description
1 polymer ?
#
loop_
_entity_poly.entity_id
_entity_poly.type
_entity_poly.pdbx_seq_one_letter_code
_entity_poly.pdbx_strand_id
1 'polypeptide(L)'
;LFGVERELLRRMLLPVGDFYKPKIRELAASIGLRVAEKRDSQEICFVTSGKHDEFVRARRGGDFDTSGEIVTTAGEVVGHHPGIERFTIGQRKGLRVAFGEPRFVVRIEPESRRVVVGTREELGRRELTAARCNWLTTDLPTHFRCTAKIRYNSPARPATAERMDDGRLSVCFDEPRHGVAPGQAVVCYEGDRVLGGGWIE
;
A
#
# COMPACT_ATOMS: atom_id res chain seq x y z
N LEU A 1 9.71 -8.50 -2.32
CA LEU A 1 9.83 -9.90 -2.78
C LEU A 1 8.63 -10.33 -3.61
N PHE A 2 7.38 -10.11 -3.18
CA PHE A 2 6.20 -10.64 -3.87
C PHE A 2 6.07 -10.23 -5.35
N GLY A 3 6.65 -9.11 -5.79
CA GLY A 3 6.62 -8.68 -7.19
C GLY A 3 7.68 -9.33 -8.10
N VAL A 4 8.55 -10.19 -7.56
CA VAL A 4 9.59 -10.89 -8.34
C VAL A 4 8.99 -12.17 -8.91
N GLU A 5 9.20 -12.43 -10.20
CA GLU A 5 8.78 -13.69 -10.83
C GLU A 5 9.45 -14.89 -10.14
N ARG A 6 8.67 -15.94 -9.86
CA ARG A 6 9.15 -17.09 -9.09
C ARG A 6 10.39 -17.75 -9.70
N GLU A 7 10.48 -17.82 -11.01
CA GLU A 7 11.60 -18.44 -11.74
C GLU A 7 12.93 -17.70 -11.49
N LEU A 8 12.86 -16.39 -11.26
CA LEU A 8 14.02 -15.55 -11.00
C LEU A 8 14.55 -15.72 -9.56
N LEU A 9 13.74 -16.25 -8.63
CA LEU A 9 14.17 -16.45 -7.24
C LEU A 9 15.42 -17.35 -7.15
N ARG A 10 15.51 -18.37 -8.01
CA ARG A 10 16.67 -19.29 -8.06
C ARG A 10 17.96 -18.62 -8.52
N ARG A 11 17.87 -17.43 -9.11
CA ARG A 11 19.00 -16.65 -9.64
C ARG A 11 19.32 -15.43 -8.77
N MET A 12 18.65 -15.28 -7.62
CA MET A 12 18.77 -14.12 -6.76
C MET A 12 19.61 -14.41 -5.53
N LEU A 13 20.52 -13.49 -5.20
CA LEU A 13 21.28 -13.50 -3.96
C LEU A 13 20.86 -12.30 -3.11
N LEU A 14 20.58 -12.55 -1.82
CA LEU A 14 20.21 -11.53 -0.84
C LEU A 14 21.28 -11.48 0.27
N PRO A 15 22.53 -11.06 -0.03
CA PRO A 15 23.69 -11.23 0.86
C PRO A 15 23.60 -10.45 2.17
N VAL A 16 22.67 -9.51 2.26
CA VAL A 16 22.42 -8.71 3.46
C VAL A 16 21.17 -9.14 4.23
N GLY A 17 20.48 -10.20 3.78
CA GLY A 17 19.20 -10.64 4.35
C GLY A 17 19.30 -11.12 5.80
N ASP A 18 20.42 -11.72 6.17
CA ASP A 18 20.66 -12.26 7.52
C ASP A 18 21.17 -11.20 8.51
N PHE A 19 21.36 -9.96 8.06
CA PHE A 19 21.92 -8.90 8.87
C PHE A 19 20.85 -7.87 9.24
N TYR A 20 20.81 -7.51 10.52
CA TYR A 20 20.14 -6.28 10.92
C TYR A 20 20.86 -5.06 10.34
N LYS A 21 20.08 -4.01 10.04
CA LYS A 21 20.58 -2.78 9.42
C LYS A 21 21.82 -2.16 10.11
N PRO A 22 21.91 -2.10 11.45
CA PRO A 22 23.10 -1.58 12.11
C PRO A 22 24.37 -2.36 11.76
N LYS A 23 24.28 -3.70 11.69
CA LYS A 23 25.43 -4.55 11.34
C LYS A 23 25.89 -4.34 9.91
N ILE A 24 24.95 -4.11 8.97
CA ILE A 24 25.29 -3.77 7.58
C ILE A 24 26.10 -2.46 7.53
N ARG A 25 25.73 -1.45 8.34
CA ARG A 25 26.45 -0.17 8.38
C ARG A 25 27.85 -0.30 8.99
N GLU A 26 27.98 -1.11 10.05
CA GLU A 26 29.26 -1.43 10.66
C GLU A 26 30.22 -2.12 9.67
N LEU A 27 29.72 -3.12 8.93
CA LEU A 27 30.48 -3.82 7.89
C LEU A 27 30.88 -2.86 6.76
N ALA A 28 29.98 -1.97 6.33
CA ALA A 28 30.28 -0.98 5.32
C ALA A 28 31.38 0.00 5.79
N ALA A 29 31.35 0.42 7.05
CA ALA A 29 32.35 1.31 7.63
C ALA A 29 33.73 0.63 7.73
N SER A 30 33.78 -0.64 8.17
CA SER A 30 35.05 -1.36 8.37
C SER A 30 35.83 -1.60 7.07
N ILE A 31 35.14 -1.69 5.93
CA ILE A 31 35.75 -1.85 4.61
C ILE A 31 35.88 -0.52 3.84
N GLY A 32 35.59 0.62 4.49
CA GLY A 32 35.77 1.95 3.91
C GLY A 32 34.74 2.36 2.85
N LEU A 33 33.52 1.79 2.86
CA LEU A 33 32.46 2.22 1.96
C LEU A 33 31.87 3.57 2.37
N ARG A 34 31.93 4.55 1.47
CA ARG A 34 31.37 5.91 1.62
C ARG A 34 29.86 5.98 1.91
N VAL A 35 29.15 4.86 1.76
CA VAL A 35 27.69 4.77 1.97
C VAL A 35 27.29 4.32 3.37
N ALA A 36 28.25 4.01 4.26
CA ALA A 36 27.98 3.49 5.60
C ALA A 36 27.06 4.41 6.44
N GLU A 37 27.25 5.72 6.32
CA GLU A 37 26.47 6.74 7.05
C GLU A 37 25.34 7.37 6.21
N LYS A 38 25.25 7.02 4.92
CA LYS A 38 24.25 7.59 4.04
C LYS A 38 22.86 7.20 4.56
N ARG A 39 21.99 8.21 4.74
CA ARG A 39 20.58 7.96 5.06
C ARG A 39 19.96 7.12 3.94
N ASP A 40 19.16 6.14 4.34
CA ASP A 40 18.41 5.32 3.39
C ASP A 40 17.45 6.22 2.60
N SER A 41 17.35 5.99 1.30
CA SER A 41 16.36 6.66 0.46
C SER A 41 14.97 6.45 1.07
N GLN A 42 14.28 7.55 1.35
CA GLN A 42 12.89 7.58 1.74
C GLN A 42 12.09 8.04 0.51
N GLU A 43 10.83 7.62 0.40
CA GLU A 43 9.94 7.92 -0.73
C GLU A 43 10.30 7.23 -2.06
N ILE A 44 9.57 7.57 -3.13
CA ILE A 44 9.74 6.98 -4.45
C ILE A 44 11.13 7.33 -4.99
N CYS A 45 11.93 6.31 -5.33
CA CYS A 45 13.36 6.44 -5.66
C CYS A 45 13.71 7.47 -6.76
N PHE A 46 12.77 7.81 -7.65
CA PHE A 46 12.96 8.76 -8.75
C PHE A 46 12.23 10.10 -8.55
N VAL A 47 11.47 10.28 -7.46
CA VAL A 47 10.78 11.54 -7.14
C VAL A 47 11.49 12.19 -5.96
N THR A 48 12.56 12.94 -6.25
CA THR A 48 13.44 13.52 -5.23
C THR A 48 12.89 14.81 -4.60
N SER A 49 11.88 15.42 -5.20
CA SER A 49 11.29 16.70 -4.74
C SER A 49 10.31 16.55 -3.58
N GLY A 50 9.89 15.32 -3.25
CA GLY A 50 8.80 15.06 -2.29
C GLY A 50 7.42 15.48 -2.77
N LYS A 51 7.30 16.01 -4.00
CA LYS A 51 6.05 16.49 -4.60
C LYS A 51 5.53 15.49 -5.63
N HIS A 52 4.96 14.41 -5.11
CA HIS A 52 4.44 13.30 -5.91
C HIS A 52 3.29 13.72 -6.83
N ASP A 53 2.45 14.67 -6.40
CA ASP A 53 1.33 15.19 -7.18
C ASP A 53 1.81 15.96 -8.43
N GLU A 54 2.82 16.82 -8.29
CA GLU A 54 3.43 17.54 -9.42
C GLU A 54 4.02 16.56 -10.45
N PHE A 55 4.71 15.51 -9.98
CA PHE A 55 5.26 14.48 -10.86
C PHE A 55 4.17 13.74 -11.65
N VAL A 56 3.08 13.33 -10.99
CA VAL A 56 1.96 12.63 -11.63
C VAL A 56 1.27 13.53 -12.67
N ARG A 57 1.04 14.81 -12.35
CA ARG A 57 0.45 15.79 -13.29
C ARG A 57 1.31 15.99 -14.53
N ALA A 58 2.62 16.18 -14.35
CA ALA A 58 3.55 16.34 -15.47
C ALA A 58 3.56 15.12 -16.40
N ARG A 59 3.46 13.90 -15.83
CA ARG A 59 3.49 12.66 -16.62
C ARG A 59 2.19 12.34 -17.34
N ARG A 60 1.03 12.74 -16.78
CA ARG A 60 -0.29 12.56 -17.41
C ARG A 60 -0.54 13.51 -18.58
N GLY A 61 0.24 14.58 -18.71
CA GLY A 61 0.06 15.61 -19.73
C GLY A 61 -0.92 16.70 -19.29
N GLY A 62 -0.40 17.73 -18.61
CA GLY A 62 -0.95 19.08 -18.53
C GLY A 62 -2.31 19.29 -17.85
N ASP A 63 -3.40 18.84 -18.47
CA ASP A 63 -4.73 19.47 -18.31
C ASP A 63 -5.87 18.50 -17.96
N PHE A 64 -5.56 17.37 -17.31
CA PHE A 64 -6.64 16.53 -16.76
C PHE A 64 -7.09 17.08 -15.41
N ASP A 65 -8.18 17.85 -15.40
CA ASP A 65 -8.77 18.38 -14.17
C ASP A 65 -9.38 17.25 -13.32
N THR A 66 -8.72 16.97 -12.20
CA THR A 66 -9.16 16.01 -11.17
C THR A 66 -9.69 16.70 -9.92
N SER A 67 -9.91 18.01 -9.95
CA SER A 67 -10.53 18.74 -8.85
C SER A 67 -12.00 18.32 -8.67
N GLY A 68 -12.50 18.47 -7.44
CA GLY A 68 -13.83 17.99 -7.09
C GLY A 68 -14.17 18.18 -5.62
N GLU A 69 -15.21 17.48 -5.18
CA GLU A 69 -15.83 17.65 -3.88
C GLU A 69 -15.19 16.75 -2.81
N ILE A 70 -15.07 17.27 -1.60
CA ILE A 70 -14.89 16.45 -0.40
C ILE A 70 -16.29 16.23 0.16
N VAL A 71 -16.69 14.96 0.31
CA VAL A 71 -18.03 14.58 0.78
C VAL A 71 -17.96 13.66 2.00
N THR A 72 -18.95 13.71 2.88
CA THR A 72 -19.07 12.73 3.97
C THR A 72 -19.56 11.38 3.46
N THR A 73 -19.49 10.35 4.31
CA THR A 73 -20.11 9.04 4.04
C THR A 73 -21.63 9.12 3.83
N ALA A 74 -22.29 10.14 4.39
CA ALA A 74 -23.71 10.44 4.17
C ALA A 74 -23.99 11.21 2.86
N GLY A 75 -22.95 11.59 2.11
CA GLY A 75 -23.08 12.33 0.84
C GLY A 75 -23.15 13.85 0.97
N GLU A 76 -22.95 14.40 2.18
CA GLU A 76 -22.91 15.84 2.39
C GLU A 76 -21.59 16.44 1.86
N VAL A 77 -21.67 17.49 1.04
CA VAL A 77 -20.49 18.22 0.57
C VAL A 77 -19.95 19.10 1.69
N VAL A 78 -18.69 18.88 2.06
CA VAL A 78 -18.03 19.55 3.20
C VAL A 78 -16.82 20.36 2.79
N GLY A 79 -16.45 20.31 1.50
CA GLY A 79 -15.38 21.12 0.95
C GLY A 79 -15.06 20.75 -0.49
N HIS A 80 -13.97 21.32 -1.00
CA HIS A 80 -13.46 21.05 -2.34
C HIS A 80 -11.97 20.75 -2.26
N HIS A 81 -11.48 20.01 -3.26
CA HIS A 81 -10.07 19.70 -3.38
C HIS A 81 -9.52 20.01 -4.78
N PRO A 82 -8.21 20.32 -4.88
CA PRO A 82 -7.59 20.66 -6.16
C PRO A 82 -7.20 19.45 -7.03
N GLY A 83 -7.35 18.21 -6.53
CA GLY A 83 -7.05 16.98 -7.29
C GLY A 83 -7.08 15.72 -6.44
N ILE A 84 -7.71 14.64 -6.91
CA ILE A 84 -7.82 13.37 -6.18
C ILE A 84 -6.46 12.71 -5.89
N GLU A 85 -5.44 12.96 -6.71
CA GLU A 85 -4.08 12.40 -6.58
C GLU A 85 -3.33 12.90 -5.33
N ARG A 86 -3.88 13.90 -4.62
CA ARG A 86 -3.36 14.40 -3.34
C ARG A 86 -3.86 13.64 -2.13
N PHE A 87 -4.73 12.65 -2.34
CA PHE A 87 -5.39 11.91 -1.28
C PHE A 87 -5.01 10.44 -1.32
N THR A 88 -4.93 9.84 -0.15
CA THR A 88 -4.76 8.39 0.02
C THR A 88 -5.74 7.91 1.07
N ILE A 89 -6.35 6.74 0.85
CA ILE A 89 -7.24 6.15 1.85
C ILE A 89 -6.52 6.00 3.19
N GLY A 90 -7.18 6.41 4.27
CA GLY A 90 -6.63 6.52 5.63
C GLY A 90 -5.89 7.83 5.94
N GLN A 91 -5.78 8.76 4.99
CA GLN A 91 -5.20 10.08 5.22
C GLN A 91 -6.06 10.92 6.16
N ARG A 92 -5.43 11.49 7.19
CA ARG A 92 -6.04 12.43 8.15
C ARG A 92 -5.65 13.89 7.89
N LYS A 93 -4.37 14.13 7.58
CA LYS A 93 -3.82 15.48 7.40
C LYS A 93 -4.12 16.01 6.01
N GLY A 94 -4.19 17.33 5.85
CA GLY A 94 -4.32 17.96 4.54
C GLY A 94 -5.73 17.96 3.95
N LEU A 95 -6.75 17.51 4.68
CA LEU A 95 -8.16 17.59 4.26
C LEU A 95 -8.67 19.05 4.19
N ARG A 96 -8.07 19.97 4.97
CA ARG A 96 -8.41 21.42 4.99
C ARG A 96 -9.91 21.73 5.21
N VAL A 97 -10.66 20.77 5.76
CA VAL A 97 -12.03 20.93 6.21
C VAL A 97 -12.04 20.83 7.73
N ALA A 98 -12.67 21.80 8.39
CA ALA A 98 -12.81 21.79 9.84
C ALA A 98 -13.98 20.87 10.21
N PHE A 99 -13.65 19.76 10.86
CA PHE A 99 -14.62 18.90 11.52
C PHE A 99 -14.46 19.09 13.03
N GLY A 100 -15.55 18.96 13.78
CA GLY A 100 -15.50 18.90 15.25
C GLY A 100 -14.79 17.64 15.79
N GLU A 101 -14.45 16.70 14.91
CA GLU A 101 -13.85 15.41 15.22
C GLU A 101 -12.84 14.97 14.13
N PRO A 102 -11.89 14.05 14.42
CA PRO A 102 -10.95 13.56 13.42
C PRO A 102 -11.66 12.78 12.30
N ARG A 103 -11.52 13.25 11.05
CA ARG A 103 -11.97 12.54 9.84
C ARG A 103 -10.81 11.99 9.01
N PHE A 104 -11.09 10.93 8.26
CA PHE A 104 -10.13 10.21 7.41
C PHE A 104 -10.72 10.01 6.01
N VAL A 105 -9.87 10.00 4.98
CA VAL A 105 -10.28 9.56 3.64
C VAL A 105 -10.67 8.08 3.69
N VAL A 106 -11.94 7.76 3.49
CA VAL A 106 -12.46 6.38 3.53
C VAL A 106 -12.55 5.74 2.15
N ARG A 107 -12.78 6.53 1.11
CA ARG A 107 -12.73 6.11 -0.30
C ARG A 107 -12.45 7.31 -1.21
N ILE A 108 -11.95 7.03 -2.41
CA ILE A 108 -11.75 8.00 -3.47
C ILE A 108 -12.56 7.49 -4.66
N GLU A 109 -13.36 8.37 -5.27
CA GLU A 109 -14.22 8.06 -6.41
C GLU A 109 -13.69 8.84 -7.63
N PRO A 110 -12.82 8.24 -8.47
CA PRO A 110 -12.21 8.95 -9.59
C PRO A 110 -13.20 9.44 -10.65
N GLU A 111 -14.28 8.68 -10.88
CA GLU A 111 -15.29 8.97 -11.90
C GLU A 111 -16.11 10.21 -11.55
N SER A 112 -16.51 10.33 -10.28
CA SER A 112 -17.22 11.50 -9.74
C SER A 112 -16.29 12.59 -9.22
N ARG A 113 -14.97 12.34 -9.20
CA ARG A 113 -13.92 13.19 -8.61
C ARG A 113 -14.19 13.54 -7.15
N ARG A 114 -14.76 12.60 -6.39
CA ARG A 114 -15.08 12.79 -4.97
C ARG A 114 -14.03 12.16 -4.07
N VAL A 115 -13.68 12.89 -3.02
CA VAL A 115 -12.93 12.35 -1.88
C VAL A 115 -13.89 12.21 -0.73
N VAL A 116 -14.11 10.97 -0.30
CA VAL A 116 -15.09 10.67 0.73
C VAL A 116 -14.38 10.55 2.06
N VAL A 117 -14.89 11.28 3.06
CA VAL A 117 -14.34 11.32 4.41
C VAL A 117 -15.33 10.79 5.45
N GLY A 118 -14.78 10.08 6.42
CA GLY A 118 -15.55 9.39 7.47
C GLY A 118 -14.77 9.29 8.77
N THR A 119 -15.37 8.61 9.74
CA THR A 119 -14.74 8.27 11.01
C THR A 119 -13.70 7.16 10.81
N ARG A 120 -12.98 6.83 11.89
CA ARG A 120 -11.99 5.75 11.85
C ARG A 120 -12.64 4.38 11.66
N GLU A 121 -13.81 4.19 12.24
CA GLU A 121 -14.59 2.96 12.22
C GLU A 121 -15.06 2.67 10.78
N GLU A 122 -15.50 3.71 10.06
CA GLU A 122 -15.93 3.63 8.66
C GLU A 122 -14.78 3.29 7.69
N LEU A 123 -13.53 3.42 8.11
CA LEU A 123 -12.33 3.00 7.38
C LEU A 123 -12.05 1.49 7.52
N GLY A 124 -12.65 0.84 8.52
CA GLY A 124 -12.45 -0.58 8.80
C GLY A 124 -12.99 -1.43 7.66
N ARG A 125 -12.15 -2.27 7.07
CA ARG A 125 -12.54 -3.30 6.10
C ARG A 125 -12.04 -4.64 6.59
N ARG A 126 -12.94 -5.63 6.60
CA ARG A 126 -12.59 -7.01 6.96
C ARG A 126 -12.13 -7.79 5.74
N GLU A 127 -12.64 -7.43 4.57
CA GLU A 127 -12.41 -8.14 3.32
C GLU A 127 -11.77 -7.22 2.28
N LEU A 128 -10.98 -7.82 1.40
CA LEU A 128 -10.48 -7.18 0.19
C LEU A 128 -10.35 -8.21 -0.92
N THR A 129 -10.35 -7.72 -2.15
CA THR A 129 -9.98 -8.49 -3.34
C THR A 129 -8.73 -7.88 -3.94
N ALA A 130 -7.88 -8.73 -4.52
CA ALA A 130 -6.69 -8.31 -5.22
C ALA A 130 -6.54 -9.04 -6.55
N ALA A 131 -6.05 -8.32 -7.55
CA ALA A 131 -5.79 -8.84 -8.89
C ALA A 131 -4.29 -8.84 -9.21
N ARG A 132 -3.95 -9.37 -10.38
CA ARG A 132 -2.55 -9.52 -10.85
C ARG A 132 -1.69 -10.22 -9.79
N CYS A 133 -2.20 -11.33 -9.28
CA CYS A 133 -1.57 -12.10 -8.23
C CYS A 133 -0.26 -12.73 -8.72
N ASN A 134 0.77 -12.70 -7.88
CA ASN A 134 2.01 -13.42 -8.08
C ASN A 134 2.27 -14.34 -6.89
N TRP A 135 2.43 -15.64 -7.18
CA TRP A 135 2.63 -16.68 -6.17
C TRP A 135 4.05 -17.23 -6.24
N LEU A 136 4.77 -17.17 -5.11
CA LEU A 136 6.17 -17.59 -5.01
C LEU A 136 6.32 -19.05 -4.59
N THR A 137 5.21 -19.73 -4.29
CA THR A 137 5.16 -21.15 -3.94
C THR A 137 4.15 -21.90 -4.82
N THR A 138 4.30 -23.23 -4.93
CA THR A 138 3.51 -24.10 -5.83
C THR A 138 2.37 -24.84 -5.14
N ASP A 139 2.44 -24.98 -3.82
CA ASP A 139 1.70 -25.93 -2.99
C ASP A 139 0.65 -25.24 -2.11
N LEU A 140 0.08 -24.12 -2.58
CA LEU A 140 -0.98 -23.42 -1.87
C LEU A 140 -2.35 -24.00 -2.21
N PRO A 141 -3.13 -24.44 -1.20
CA PRO A 141 -4.52 -24.81 -1.42
C PRO A 141 -5.36 -23.60 -1.84
N THR A 142 -6.57 -23.84 -2.36
CA THR A 142 -7.51 -22.77 -2.73
C THR A 142 -7.78 -21.84 -1.54
N HIS A 143 -7.98 -22.41 -0.35
CA HIS A 143 -8.20 -21.69 0.90
C HIS A 143 -7.07 -21.97 1.88
N PHE A 144 -6.45 -20.94 2.44
CA PHE A 144 -5.36 -21.10 3.42
C PHE A 144 -5.38 -20.02 4.49
N ARG A 145 -4.87 -20.39 5.67
CA ARG A 145 -4.57 -19.43 6.75
C ARG A 145 -3.21 -18.80 6.50
N CYS A 146 -3.13 -17.49 6.70
CA CYS A 146 -1.88 -16.75 6.56
C CYS A 146 -1.89 -15.50 7.44
N THR A 147 -0.78 -14.76 7.42
CA THR A 147 -0.81 -13.34 7.78
C THR A 147 -0.72 -12.49 6.51
N ALA A 148 -1.58 -11.48 6.38
CA ALA A 148 -1.62 -10.59 5.23
C ALA A 148 -1.15 -9.19 5.60
N LYS A 149 -0.32 -8.60 4.76
CA LYS A 149 0.24 -7.26 4.92
C LYS A 149 -0.21 -6.37 3.78
N ILE A 150 -0.95 -5.30 4.10
CA ILE A 150 -1.56 -4.38 3.13
C ILE A 150 -0.82 -3.04 3.00
N ARG A 151 0.20 -2.82 3.83
CA ARG A 151 1.07 -1.63 3.81
C ARG A 151 2.47 -1.99 4.26
N TYR A 152 3.48 -1.42 3.62
CA TYR A 152 4.90 -1.69 3.90
C TYR A 152 5.28 -1.50 5.38
N ASN A 153 4.85 -0.42 6.01
CA ASN A 153 5.16 -0.11 7.41
C ASN A 153 4.16 -0.66 8.44
N SER A 154 3.16 -1.45 8.00
CA SER A 154 2.22 -2.09 8.91
C SER A 154 2.65 -3.52 9.24
N PRO A 155 2.33 -4.02 10.44
CA PRO A 155 2.47 -5.45 10.74
C PRO A 155 1.54 -6.27 9.84
N ALA A 156 1.98 -7.47 9.45
CA ALA A 156 1.09 -8.46 8.85
C ALA A 156 0.04 -8.90 9.88
N ARG A 157 -1.17 -9.21 9.44
CA ARG A 157 -2.30 -9.53 10.33
C ARG A 157 -2.94 -10.86 9.94
N PRO A 158 -3.41 -11.67 10.92
CA PRO A 158 -4.09 -12.93 10.64
C PRO A 158 -5.28 -12.77 9.69
N ALA A 159 -5.35 -13.67 8.71
CA ALA A 159 -6.39 -13.70 7.69
C ALA A 159 -6.61 -15.12 7.14
N THR A 160 -7.77 -15.32 6.53
CA THR A 160 -8.01 -16.40 5.56
C THR A 160 -7.89 -15.82 4.16
N ALA A 161 -7.10 -16.48 3.32
CA ALA A 161 -6.96 -16.13 1.92
C ALA A 161 -7.57 -17.21 1.04
N GLU A 162 -8.20 -16.78 -0.05
CA GLU A 162 -8.81 -17.63 -1.07
C GLU A 162 -8.27 -17.24 -2.45
N ARG A 163 -7.75 -18.23 -3.19
CA ARG A 163 -7.39 -18.11 -4.60
C ARG A 163 -8.63 -18.34 -5.43
N MET A 164 -9.10 -17.33 -6.13
CA MET A 164 -10.29 -17.39 -6.98
C MET A 164 -9.96 -18.00 -8.35
N ASP A 165 -10.95 -18.61 -8.98
CA ASP A 165 -10.79 -19.29 -10.28
C ASP A 165 -10.38 -18.34 -11.42
N ASP A 166 -10.74 -17.06 -11.31
CA ASP A 166 -10.37 -16.00 -12.26
C ASP A 166 -8.95 -15.43 -12.04
N GLY A 167 -8.18 -16.03 -11.12
CA GLY A 167 -6.81 -15.62 -10.79
C GLY A 167 -6.72 -14.48 -9.77
N ARG A 168 -7.85 -13.99 -9.25
CA ARG A 168 -7.87 -13.04 -8.14
C ARG A 168 -7.60 -13.72 -6.79
N LEU A 169 -7.38 -12.88 -5.80
CA LEU A 169 -7.16 -13.25 -4.40
C LEU A 169 -8.19 -12.53 -3.54
N SER A 170 -8.98 -13.30 -2.79
CA SER A 170 -9.83 -12.77 -1.73
C SER A 170 -9.12 -12.93 -0.38
N VAL A 171 -9.16 -11.92 0.47
CA VAL A 171 -8.57 -11.96 1.82
C VAL A 171 -9.59 -11.48 2.83
N CYS A 172 -9.92 -12.32 3.80
CA CYS A 172 -10.76 -11.99 4.95
C CYS A 172 -9.89 -11.96 6.21
N PHE A 173 -9.71 -10.78 6.80
CA PHE A 173 -9.01 -10.61 8.07
C PHE A 173 -9.87 -11.11 9.25
N ASP A 174 -9.21 -11.58 10.30
CA ASP A 174 -9.90 -11.97 11.53
C ASP A 174 -10.53 -10.75 12.23
N GLU A 175 -9.92 -9.57 12.07
CA GLU A 175 -10.41 -8.29 12.58
C GLU A 175 -10.40 -7.21 11.49
N PRO A 176 -11.33 -6.24 11.50
CA PRO A 176 -11.35 -5.13 10.54
C PRO A 176 -10.02 -4.38 10.50
N ARG A 177 -9.46 -4.16 9.31
CA ARG A 177 -8.20 -3.44 9.10
C ARG A 177 -8.47 -2.08 8.45
N HIS A 178 -7.71 -1.09 8.89
CA HIS A 178 -7.79 0.26 8.35
C HIS A 178 -6.80 0.43 7.19
N GLY A 179 -7.18 1.25 6.22
CA GLY A 179 -6.26 1.64 5.14
C GLY A 179 -6.06 0.58 4.07
N VAL A 180 -7.02 -0.32 3.89
CA VAL A 180 -7.20 -1.10 2.65
C VAL A 180 -7.42 -0.09 1.54
N ALA A 181 -6.49 0.00 0.59
CA ALA A 181 -6.48 1.03 -0.43
C ALA A 181 -6.25 0.39 -1.80
N PRO A 182 -7.16 0.60 -2.78
CA PRO A 182 -6.95 0.16 -4.15
C PRO A 182 -5.61 0.65 -4.70
N GLY A 183 -4.94 -0.21 -5.46
CA GLY A 183 -3.60 0.04 -6.00
C GLY A 183 -2.44 -0.21 -5.02
N GLN A 184 -2.69 -0.47 -3.73
CA GLN A 184 -1.67 -1.01 -2.83
C GLN A 184 -1.55 -2.53 -2.98
N ALA A 185 -0.42 -3.07 -2.55
CA ALA A 185 -0.22 -4.52 -2.54
C ALA A 185 -0.77 -5.15 -1.25
N VAL A 186 -1.42 -6.30 -1.38
CA VAL A 186 -1.59 -7.26 -0.29
C VAL A 186 -0.60 -8.40 -0.48
N VAL A 187 0.15 -8.73 0.57
CA VAL A 187 1.15 -9.81 0.55
C VAL A 187 0.83 -10.81 1.66
N CYS A 188 0.74 -12.07 1.30
CA CYS A 188 0.46 -13.19 2.19
C CYS A 188 1.76 -13.85 2.67
N TYR A 189 1.81 -14.17 3.95
CA TYR A 189 2.96 -14.75 4.65
C TYR A 189 2.57 -15.98 5.46
N GLU A 190 3.51 -16.91 5.55
CA GLU A 190 3.53 -18.02 6.50
C GLU A 190 4.79 -17.86 7.37
N GLY A 191 4.63 -17.34 8.59
CA GLY A 191 5.78 -16.91 9.39
C GLY A 191 6.57 -15.79 8.69
N ASP A 192 7.84 -16.03 8.42
CA ASP A 192 8.74 -15.15 7.67
C ASP A 192 8.73 -15.41 6.15
N ARG A 193 8.11 -16.52 5.70
CA ARG A 193 8.02 -16.91 4.30
C ARG A 193 6.97 -16.09 3.57
N VAL A 194 7.37 -15.47 2.45
CA VAL A 194 6.44 -14.81 1.52
C VAL A 194 5.80 -15.87 0.62
N LEU A 195 4.48 -16.01 0.72
CA LEU A 195 3.72 -16.95 -0.12
C LEU A 195 3.44 -16.36 -1.51
N GLY A 196 3.12 -15.06 -1.55
CA GLY A 196 2.70 -14.35 -2.75
C GLY A 196 1.88 -13.13 -2.39
N GLY A 197 1.20 -12.55 -3.37
CA GLY A 197 0.36 -11.38 -3.15
C GLY A 197 -0.24 -10.85 -4.45
N GLY A 198 -1.04 -9.80 -4.33
CA GLY A 198 -1.68 -9.13 -5.45
C GLY A 198 -1.87 -7.64 -5.20
N TRP A 199 -2.47 -6.96 -6.17
CA TRP A 199 -2.79 -5.55 -6.12
C TRP A 199 -4.26 -5.38 -5.75
N ILE A 200 -4.53 -4.71 -4.63
CA ILE A 200 -5.87 -4.47 -4.10
C ILE A 200 -6.69 -3.70 -5.13
N GLU A 201 -7.93 -4.14 -5.35
CA GLU A 201 -8.94 -3.48 -6.20
C GLU A 201 -9.90 -2.62 -5.38
#